data_AF-A0A9J5WIS1-F1
#
_entry.id   AF-A0A9J5WIS1-F1
#
_cell.length_a   1.000
_cell.length_b   1.000
_cell.length_c   1.000
_cell.angle_alpha   90.00
_cell.angle_beta   90.00
_cell.angle_gamma   90.00
#
_symmetry.space_group_name_H-M   'P 1'
#
loop_
_entity.id
_entity.type
_entity.pdbx_description
1 polymer ?
#
loop_
_entity_poly.entity_id
_entity_poly.type
_entity_poly.pdbx_seq_one_letter_code
_entity_poly.pdbx_strand_id
1 'polypeptide(L)'
;MVYTMLSVDDFSSMECTSSMTRMDYLLAVCEVFLLKSMYGEEDGLMNQQYHHHQEEKPIRRKRSMSKTRPRKVTEKFICCEKSIIKKAVENRVILENRGNSIMNGELNIEFKNLIICNGGSLESVKLVIEKTLFKTDVKPEEGRFSIPQKQMSNSFLEPEEDAHLSTRNEGKMCEIKVMLIEPSRRISEINLRKWFMNKDNGKVSLSYVLVTYWNEVVTRNNLECDTKVQLWAFRKGVDLCFALVKLQD
;
A
#
# COMPACT_ATOMS: atom_id res chain seq x y z
N MET A 1 -18.64 6.93 5.56
CA MET A 1 -17.29 6.72 6.11
C MET A 1 -17.47 5.96 7.41
N VAL A 2 -17.24 4.64 7.40
CA VAL A 2 -17.36 3.82 8.61
C VAL A 2 -16.02 3.93 9.33
N TYR A 3 -16.00 4.61 10.47
CA TYR A 3 -14.79 4.65 11.30
C TYR A 3 -14.69 3.32 12.03
N THR A 4 -13.65 2.53 11.74
CA THR A 4 -13.32 1.34 12.53
C THR A 4 -12.72 1.78 13.85
N MET A 5 -13.57 1.91 14.88
CA MET A 5 -13.12 2.21 16.23
C MET A 5 -12.52 0.94 16.86
N LEU A 6 -11.29 1.08 17.37
CA LEU A 6 -10.70 0.06 18.23
C LEU A 6 -11.44 0.02 19.57
N SER A 7 -11.74 -1.18 20.05
CA SER A 7 -12.24 -1.43 21.40
C SER A 7 -11.14 -2.11 22.23
N VAL A 8 -11.31 -2.06 23.55
CA VAL A 8 -10.39 -2.72 24.49
C VAL A 8 -10.34 -4.24 24.25
N ASP A 9 -11.42 -4.83 23.76
CA ASP A 9 -11.50 -6.26 23.46
C ASP A 9 -10.55 -6.68 22.34
N ASP A 10 -10.21 -5.78 21.41
CA ASP A 10 -9.26 -6.05 20.32
C ASP A 10 -7.83 -6.33 20.83
N PHE A 11 -7.55 -5.94 22.08
CA PHE A 11 -6.25 -6.10 22.74
C PHE A 11 -6.23 -7.24 23.76
N SER A 12 -7.32 -8.00 23.88
CA SER A 12 -7.49 -9.04 24.91
C SER A 12 -6.48 -10.18 24.84
N SER A 13 -5.83 -10.37 23.69
CA SER A 13 -4.78 -11.37 23.45
C SER A 13 -3.35 -10.82 23.55
N MET A 14 -3.20 -9.52 23.83
CA MET A 14 -1.90 -8.84 23.87
C MET A 14 -1.29 -8.88 25.28
N GLU A 15 -0.15 -9.54 25.43
CA GLU A 15 0.60 -9.54 26.69
C GLU A 15 1.41 -8.25 26.82
N CYS A 16 0.89 -7.28 27.59
CA CYS A 16 1.64 -6.09 27.95
C CYS A 16 2.69 -6.44 29.03
N THR A 17 3.95 -6.53 28.63
CA THR A 17 5.06 -6.78 29.57
C THR A 17 5.64 -5.47 30.10
N SER A 18 6.14 -5.46 31.33
CA SER A 18 6.73 -4.28 31.97
C SER A 18 8.01 -3.76 31.27
N SER A 19 8.54 -4.48 30.29
CA SER A 19 9.71 -4.12 29.50
C SER A 19 9.39 -3.37 28.20
N MET A 20 8.12 -3.17 27.86
CA MET A 20 7.73 -2.50 26.62
C MET A 20 8.02 -1.00 26.66
N THR A 21 8.65 -0.50 25.61
CA THR A 21 8.86 0.93 25.39
C THR A 21 7.59 1.57 24.82
N ARG A 22 7.49 2.90 24.90
CA ARG A 22 6.36 3.64 24.31
C ARG A 22 6.15 3.34 22.81
N MET A 23 7.23 3.04 22.08
CA MET A 23 7.16 2.69 20.66
C MET A 23 6.57 1.30 20.44
N ASP A 24 6.85 0.34 21.32
CA ASP A 24 6.32 -1.02 21.23
C ASP A 24 4.78 -1.04 21.40
N TYR A 25 4.25 -0.16 22.26
CA TYR A 25 2.81 0.04 22.39
C TYR A 25 2.19 0.65 21.14
N LEU A 26 2.83 1.65 20.54
CA LEU A 26 2.34 2.26 19.31
C LEU A 26 2.33 1.26 18.16
N LEU A 27 3.38 0.44 18.05
CA LEU A 27 3.47 -0.59 17.02
C LEU A 27 2.36 -1.64 17.19
N ALA A 28 2.12 -2.10 18.41
CA ALA A 28 1.08 -3.09 18.67
C ALA A 28 -0.35 -2.54 18.45
N VAL A 29 -0.60 -1.29 18.81
CA VAL A 29 -1.87 -0.60 18.49
C VAL A 29 -2.06 -0.49 16.98
N CYS A 30 -1.00 -0.17 16.23
CA CYS A 30 -1.03 -0.17 14.77
C CYS A 30 -1.30 -1.56 14.18
N GLU A 31 -0.67 -2.62 14.72
CA GLU A 31 -0.90 -3.99 14.26
C GLU A 31 -2.34 -4.45 14.47
N VAL A 32 -2.91 -4.20 15.65
CA VAL A 32 -4.30 -4.53 15.97
C VAL A 32 -5.27 -3.75 15.08
N PHE A 33 -4.98 -2.47 14.83
CA PHE A 33 -5.75 -1.64 13.91
C PHE A 33 -5.74 -2.18 12.48
N LEU A 34 -4.56 -2.54 11.97
CA LEU A 34 -4.41 -3.08 10.62
C LEU A 34 -5.16 -4.41 10.49
N LEU A 35 -5.04 -5.32 11.46
CA LEU A 35 -5.79 -6.57 11.48
C LEU A 35 -7.30 -6.31 11.45
N LYS A 36 -7.81 -5.45 12.33
CA LYS A 36 -9.25 -5.14 12.39
C LYS A 36 -9.78 -4.51 11.10
N SER A 37 -8.95 -3.70 10.43
CA SER A 37 -9.32 -3.10 9.14
C SER A 37 -9.43 -4.13 8.01
N MET A 38 -8.61 -5.19 8.03
CA MET A 38 -8.65 -6.26 7.03
C MET A 38 -9.88 -7.17 7.18
N TYR A 39 -10.33 -7.43 8.41
CA TYR A 39 -11.50 -8.29 8.66
C TYR A 39 -12.85 -7.56 8.52
N GLY A 40 -12.86 -6.22 8.53
CA GLY A 40 -14.09 -5.42 8.41
C GLY A 40 -14.73 -5.44 7.01
N GLU A 41 -14.05 -5.95 5.98
CA GLU A 41 -14.57 -6.00 4.61
C GLU A 41 -15.41 -7.27 4.31
N GLU A 42 -15.28 -8.34 5.11
CA GLU A 42 -15.98 -9.61 4.86
C GLU A 42 -17.42 -9.66 5.43
N ASP A 43 -17.77 -8.83 6.42
CA ASP A 43 -19.12 -8.79 7.04
C ASP A 43 -20.19 -8.12 6.15
N GLY A 44 -19.78 -7.43 5.07
CA GLY A 44 -20.68 -6.73 4.15
C GLY A 44 -21.48 -7.66 3.23
N LEU A 45 -20.96 -8.86 2.94
CA LEU A 45 -21.55 -9.79 1.97
C LEU A 45 -22.58 -10.76 2.60
N MET A 46 -22.50 -11.04 3.91
CA MET A 46 -23.50 -11.88 4.58
C MET A 46 -24.82 -11.15 4.83
N ASN A 47 -24.81 -9.84 5.05
CA ASN A 47 -26.00 -9.07 5.42
C ASN A 47 -26.97 -8.78 4.26
N GLN A 48 -26.51 -8.86 3.00
CA GLN A 48 -27.38 -8.65 1.83
C GLN A 48 -28.31 -9.83 1.55
N GLN A 49 -27.88 -11.06 1.86
CA GLN A 49 -28.67 -12.27 1.65
C GLN A 49 -29.89 -12.35 2.60
N TYR A 50 -29.77 -11.81 3.83
CA TYR A 50 -30.83 -11.87 4.85
C TYR A 50 -32.00 -10.92 4.59
N HIS A 51 -31.76 -9.76 3.97
CA HIS A 51 -32.83 -8.79 3.73
C HIS A 51 -33.76 -9.17 2.58
N HIS A 52 -33.34 -10.02 1.64
CA HIS A 52 -34.16 -10.36 0.48
C HIS A 52 -35.20 -11.47 0.73
N HIS A 53 -35.15 -12.17 1.87
CA HIS A 53 -36.00 -13.34 2.16
C HIS A 53 -37.16 -13.10 3.15
N GLN A 54 -37.44 -11.86 3.58
CA GLN A 54 -38.50 -11.60 4.58
C GLN A 54 -39.73 -10.82 4.09
N GLU A 55 -39.83 -10.45 2.82
CA GLU A 55 -41.02 -9.75 2.30
C GLU A 55 -42.04 -10.67 1.61
N GLU A 56 -42.65 -11.63 2.31
CA GLU A 56 -43.99 -12.17 1.92
C GLU A 56 -44.88 -12.50 3.14
N LYS A 57 -45.58 -11.45 3.59
CA LYS A 57 -46.95 -11.30 4.17
C LYS A 57 -47.62 -12.33 5.14
N PRO A 58 -48.55 -11.85 6.00
CA PRO A 58 -48.85 -12.40 7.33
C PRO A 58 -50.17 -13.19 7.40
N ILE A 59 -50.42 -13.96 8.47
CA ILE A 59 -51.78 -14.23 9.00
C ILE A 59 -51.82 -14.95 10.39
N ARG A 60 -52.60 -14.34 11.31
CA ARG A 60 -53.43 -14.87 12.44
C ARG A 60 -52.84 -15.45 13.76
N ARG A 61 -53.24 -14.71 14.82
CA ARG A 61 -53.97 -15.09 16.05
C ARG A 61 -53.32 -16.02 17.12
N LYS A 62 -53.06 -15.36 18.27
CA LYS A 62 -53.09 -15.79 19.69
C LYS A 62 -53.35 -17.27 20.01
N ARG A 63 -52.48 -17.86 20.84
CA ARG A 63 -52.85 -18.60 22.07
C ARG A 63 -51.65 -18.81 23.00
N SER A 64 -51.91 -18.65 24.28
CA SER A 64 -51.06 -18.86 25.46
C SER A 64 -50.67 -20.33 25.67
N MET A 65 -49.55 -20.61 26.35
CA MET A 65 -49.46 -21.34 27.64
C MET A 65 -48.05 -21.90 27.94
N SER A 66 -47.55 -21.52 29.12
CA SER A 66 -46.77 -22.29 30.12
C SER A 66 -45.48 -23.06 29.80
N LYS A 67 -44.39 -22.56 30.43
CA LYS A 67 -43.38 -23.21 31.32
C LYS A 67 -42.62 -24.46 30.83
N THR A 68 -41.28 -24.35 30.65
CA THR A 68 -40.28 -25.23 31.31
C THR A 68 -38.86 -24.60 31.33
N ARG A 69 -38.06 -25.00 32.33
CA ARG A 69 -36.74 -24.51 32.79
C ARG A 69 -35.59 -24.51 31.74
N PRO A 70 -34.52 -23.71 31.92
CA PRO A 70 -33.39 -23.68 31.00
C PRO A 70 -32.52 -24.94 31.17
N ARG A 71 -32.26 -25.66 30.08
CA ARG A 71 -31.30 -26.76 30.01
C ARG A 71 -30.05 -26.27 29.30
N LYS A 72 -28.89 -26.42 29.96
CA LYS A 72 -27.55 -26.12 29.46
C LYS A 72 -27.30 -26.84 28.13
N VAL A 73 -26.79 -26.12 27.12
CA VAL A 73 -26.16 -26.70 25.94
C VAL A 73 -24.68 -26.35 25.98
N THR A 74 -23.90 -27.41 26.03
CA THR A 74 -22.45 -27.53 26.14
C THR A 74 -21.72 -27.09 24.87
N GLU A 75 -20.60 -26.41 25.08
CA GLU A 75 -19.32 -26.59 24.38
C GLU A 75 -19.38 -27.26 23.00
N LYS A 76 -19.58 -26.43 21.99
CA LYS A 76 -19.00 -26.58 20.65
C LYS A 76 -18.95 -25.16 20.08
N PHE A 77 -17.89 -24.83 19.36
CA PHE A 77 -17.59 -23.54 18.71
C PHE A 77 -16.55 -22.60 19.34
N ILE A 78 -15.87 -22.96 20.45
CA ILE A 78 -14.58 -22.32 20.78
C ILE A 78 -13.46 -23.18 20.21
N CYS A 79 -13.28 -23.18 18.89
CA CYS A 79 -12.14 -23.87 18.27
C CYS A 79 -11.60 -23.19 16.99
N CYS A 80 -11.82 -21.88 16.77
CA CYS A 80 -11.25 -21.22 15.59
C CYS A 80 -10.29 -20.05 15.88
N GLU A 81 -10.25 -19.50 17.10
CA GLU A 81 -9.42 -18.32 17.39
C GLU A 81 -7.99 -18.67 17.83
N LYS A 82 -7.85 -19.69 18.68
CA LYS A 82 -6.55 -20.12 19.23
C LYS A 82 -5.62 -20.77 18.20
N SER A 83 -6.16 -21.30 17.09
CA SER A 83 -5.37 -21.93 16.03
C SER A 83 -4.67 -20.91 15.13
N ILE A 84 -5.17 -19.67 15.06
CA ILE A 84 -4.65 -18.60 14.20
C ILE A 84 -3.44 -17.92 14.86
N ILE A 85 -3.52 -17.64 16.16
CA ILE A 85 -2.39 -17.10 16.95
C ILE A 85 -1.21 -18.08 16.95
N LYS A 86 -1.48 -19.39 17.09
CA LYS A 86 -0.43 -20.42 17.05
C LYS A 86 0.30 -20.44 15.69
N LYS A 87 -0.43 -20.29 14.58
CA LYS A 87 0.16 -20.19 13.24
C LYS A 87 0.99 -18.92 13.04
N ALA A 88 0.56 -17.79 13.63
CA ALA A 88 1.31 -16.53 13.57
C ALA A 88 2.63 -16.60 14.37
N VAL A 89 2.61 -17.24 15.54
CA VAL A 89 3.81 -17.49 16.36
C VAL A 89 4.77 -18.48 15.68
N GLU A 90 4.26 -19.55 15.06
CA GLU A 90 5.08 -20.48 14.26
C GLU A 90 5.71 -19.79 13.03
N ASN A 91 4.99 -18.88 12.37
CA ASN A 91 5.53 -18.07 11.28
C ASN A 91 6.64 -17.11 11.76
N ARG A 92 6.56 -16.60 13.00
CA ARG A 92 7.61 -15.77 13.62
C ARG A 92 8.93 -16.53 13.79
N VAL A 93 8.86 -17.80 14.19
CA VAL A 93 10.05 -18.68 14.35
C VAL A 93 10.72 -19.03 13.01
N ILE A 94 9.98 -19.00 11.90
CA ILE A 94 10.53 -19.25 10.56
C ILE A 94 11.22 -17.98 9.99
N LEU A 95 10.76 -16.78 10.37
CA LEU A 95 11.29 -15.49 9.88
C LEU A 95 12.63 -15.09 10.53
N GLU A 96 12.89 -15.50 11.78
CA GLU A 96 14.15 -15.18 12.47
C GLU A 96 15.36 -15.99 11.95
N ASN A 97 15.13 -17.08 11.19
CA ASN A 97 16.19 -17.97 10.68
C ASN A 97 16.55 -17.78 9.19
N ARG A 98 16.08 -16.70 8.52
CA ARG A 98 16.47 -16.38 7.12
C ARG A 98 17.25 -15.08 7.00
N GLY A 99 18.16 -14.84 7.94
CA GLY A 99 19.30 -13.96 7.70
C GLY A 99 20.22 -14.58 6.65
N ASN A 100 20.33 -13.90 5.51
CA ASN A 100 21.25 -14.10 4.38
C ASN A 100 20.84 -15.13 3.30
N SER A 101 20.30 -14.63 2.17
CA SER A 101 20.76 -14.96 0.80
C SER A 101 19.84 -14.33 -0.29
N ILE A 102 20.39 -13.36 -1.03
CA ILE A 102 20.22 -13.08 -2.47
C ILE A 102 18.86 -12.55 -3.00
N MET A 103 18.93 -11.30 -3.45
CA MET A 103 18.11 -10.54 -4.42
C MET A 103 17.10 -11.35 -5.26
N ASN A 104 15.82 -11.13 -4.98
CA ASN A 104 14.76 -11.18 -6.00
C ASN A 104 14.06 -9.82 -5.97
N GLY A 105 13.69 -9.30 -7.15
CA GLY A 105 13.12 -7.97 -7.38
C GLY A 105 11.76 -7.75 -6.72
N GLU A 106 11.71 -7.88 -5.40
CA GLU A 106 10.56 -7.73 -4.54
C GLU A 106 10.80 -6.53 -3.61
N LEU A 107 9.77 -5.73 -3.41
CA LEU A 107 9.86 -4.54 -2.58
C LEU A 107 10.16 -4.93 -1.12
N ASN A 108 11.15 -4.26 -0.51
CA ASN A 108 11.51 -4.47 0.91
C ASN A 108 10.27 -4.33 1.82
N ILE A 109 10.17 -5.21 2.83
CA ILE A 109 9.11 -5.21 3.85
C ILE A 109 8.90 -3.83 4.49
N GLU A 110 9.96 -3.05 4.71
CA GLU A 110 9.84 -1.70 5.25
C GLU A 110 9.02 -0.78 4.34
N PHE A 111 9.27 -0.83 3.02
CA PHE A 111 8.52 -0.04 2.05
C PHE A 111 7.09 -0.57 1.88
N LYS A 112 6.89 -1.90 1.94
CA LYS A 112 5.55 -2.48 1.96
C LYS A 112 4.73 -1.96 3.14
N ASN A 113 5.33 -1.91 4.34
CA ASN A 113 4.69 -1.35 5.53
C ASN A 113 4.37 0.14 5.37
N LEU A 114 5.31 0.92 4.82
CA LEU A 114 5.07 2.35 4.56
C LEU A 114 3.93 2.58 3.56
N ILE A 115 3.81 1.74 2.52
CA ILE A 115 2.70 1.81 1.56
C ILE A 115 1.37 1.60 2.29
N ILE A 116 1.25 0.53 3.08
CA ILE A 116 0.03 0.22 3.85
C ILE A 116 -0.30 1.37 4.81
N CYS A 117 0.67 1.85 5.60
CA CYS A 117 0.47 2.92 6.57
C CYS A 117 0.01 4.24 5.93
N ASN A 118 0.31 4.47 4.65
CA ASN A 118 -0.14 5.64 3.90
C ASN A 118 -1.46 5.41 3.11
N GLY A 119 -2.09 4.25 3.29
CA GLY A 119 -3.35 3.86 2.66
C GLY A 119 -3.20 3.29 1.25
N GLY A 120 -1.99 2.88 0.85
CA GLY A 120 -1.73 2.26 -0.44
C GLY A 120 -2.00 0.75 -0.45
N SER A 121 -2.34 0.21 -1.62
CA SER A 121 -2.59 -1.22 -1.83
C SER A 121 -1.33 -1.96 -2.28
N LEU A 122 -0.95 -3.04 -1.57
CA LEU A 122 0.17 -3.89 -1.97
C LEU A 122 -0.09 -4.68 -3.26
N GLU A 123 -1.34 -5.00 -3.58
CA GLU A 123 -1.71 -5.72 -4.80
C GLU A 123 -1.43 -4.91 -6.07
N SER A 124 -1.45 -3.58 -5.93
CA SER A 124 -1.20 -2.64 -7.03
C SER A 124 0.30 -2.33 -7.24
N VAL A 125 1.18 -2.85 -6.38
CA VAL A 125 2.61 -2.52 -6.40
C VAL A 125 3.27 -3.11 -7.65
N LYS A 126 3.91 -2.25 -8.44
CA LYS A 126 4.61 -2.62 -9.68
C LYS A 126 5.96 -1.94 -9.76
N LEU A 127 7.01 -2.69 -10.08
CA LEU A 127 8.31 -2.11 -10.41
C LEU A 127 8.18 -1.34 -11.72
N VAL A 128 8.46 -0.04 -11.70
CA VAL A 128 8.44 0.80 -12.90
C VAL A 128 9.76 0.71 -13.63
N ILE A 129 10.86 0.94 -12.91
CA ILE A 129 12.21 0.90 -13.47
C ILE A 129 13.22 0.62 -12.36
N GLU A 130 14.20 -0.22 -12.65
CA GLU A 130 15.47 -0.31 -11.91
C GLU A 130 16.55 0.31 -12.78
N LYS A 131 17.27 1.31 -12.27
CA LYS A 131 18.38 1.91 -13.01
C LYS A 131 19.45 2.48 -12.08
N THR A 132 20.61 2.67 -12.66
CA THR A 132 21.67 3.52 -12.12
C THR A 132 21.37 4.98 -12.50
N LEU A 133 21.48 5.90 -11.53
CA LEU A 133 21.27 7.33 -11.77
C LEU A 133 22.38 7.88 -12.67
N PHE A 134 22.00 8.55 -13.74
CA PHE A 134 22.95 9.25 -14.60
C PHE A 134 23.23 10.66 -14.05
N LYS A 135 24.33 11.28 -14.50
CA LYS A 135 24.64 12.69 -14.16
C LYS A 135 23.46 13.63 -14.41
N THR A 136 22.72 13.42 -15.50
CA THR A 136 21.53 14.23 -15.83
C THR A 136 20.37 14.02 -14.86
N ASP A 137 20.32 12.91 -14.14
CA ASP A 137 19.28 12.69 -13.15
C ASP A 137 19.56 13.46 -11.85
N VAL A 138 20.81 13.71 -11.48
CA VAL A 138 21.17 14.34 -10.19
C VAL A 138 21.64 15.78 -10.34
N LYS A 139 21.93 16.23 -11.56
CA LYS A 139 22.41 17.58 -11.84
C LYS A 139 21.28 18.61 -11.62
N PRO A 140 21.47 19.62 -10.74
CA PRO A 140 20.41 20.57 -10.37
C PRO A 140 19.75 21.28 -11.56
N GLU A 141 20.52 21.58 -12.61
CA GLU A 141 20.06 22.28 -13.80
C GLU A 141 19.11 21.44 -14.66
N GLU A 142 19.27 20.11 -14.68
CA GLU A 142 18.34 19.20 -15.36
C GLU A 142 17.12 18.91 -14.49
N GLY A 143 17.31 18.82 -13.18
CA GLY A 143 16.24 18.83 -12.18
C GLY A 143 15.18 17.75 -12.36
N ARG A 144 15.56 16.58 -12.88
CA ARG A 144 14.59 15.53 -13.25
C ARG A 144 15.11 14.11 -13.07
N PHE A 145 14.25 13.20 -12.63
CA PHE A 145 14.45 11.76 -12.76
C PHE A 145 13.80 11.26 -14.05
N SER A 146 14.59 10.69 -14.96
CA SER A 146 14.06 10.20 -16.24
C SER A 146 13.64 8.74 -16.19
N ILE A 147 12.49 8.42 -16.77
CA ILE A 147 11.92 7.08 -16.90
C ILE A 147 11.66 6.83 -18.39
N PRO A 148 12.68 6.39 -19.15
CA PRO A 148 12.51 6.13 -20.58
C PRO A 148 11.53 4.98 -20.79
N GLN A 149 10.51 5.16 -21.64
CA GLN A 149 9.44 4.16 -21.82
C GLN A 149 9.97 2.76 -22.18
N LYS A 150 11.07 2.72 -22.95
CA LYS A 150 11.71 1.47 -23.41
C LYS A 150 12.47 0.71 -22.32
N GLN A 151 12.74 1.34 -21.18
CA GLN A 151 13.45 0.76 -20.05
C GLN A 151 12.52 0.41 -18.89
N MET A 152 11.21 0.66 -19.03
CA MET A 152 10.26 0.34 -17.98
C MET A 152 10.00 -1.15 -17.91
N SER A 153 9.91 -1.67 -16.69
CA SER A 153 9.57 -3.06 -16.42
C SER A 153 8.07 -3.31 -16.55
N ASN A 154 7.24 -2.35 -16.14
CA ASN A 154 5.78 -2.46 -16.19
C ASN A 154 5.13 -1.14 -16.60
N SER A 155 3.95 -1.22 -17.20
CA SER A 155 3.05 -0.06 -17.31
C SER A 155 2.47 0.27 -15.93
N PHE A 156 2.39 1.56 -15.64
CA PHE A 156 1.96 2.05 -14.32
C PHE A 156 0.85 3.11 -14.37
N LEU A 157 0.49 3.58 -15.57
CA LEU A 157 -0.58 4.56 -15.78
C LEU A 157 -1.87 3.87 -16.20
N GLU A 158 -2.99 4.37 -15.69
CA GLU A 158 -4.30 4.11 -16.28
C GLU A 158 -4.44 4.88 -17.60
N PRO A 159 -5.32 4.44 -18.51
CA PRO A 159 -5.53 5.12 -19.80
C PRO A 159 -5.87 6.60 -19.68
N GLU A 160 -6.66 6.97 -18.67
CA GLU A 160 -7.05 8.36 -18.40
C GLU A 160 -5.85 9.23 -17.98
N GLU A 161 -4.97 8.66 -17.15
CA GLU A 161 -3.74 9.34 -16.69
C GLU A 161 -2.75 9.53 -17.85
N ASP A 162 -2.59 8.51 -18.70
CA ASP A 162 -1.72 8.60 -19.88
C ASP A 162 -2.25 9.59 -20.92
N ALA A 163 -3.58 9.60 -21.13
CA ALA A 163 -4.25 10.58 -21.98
C ALA A 163 -4.05 11.99 -21.43
N HIS A 164 -4.28 12.20 -20.13
CA HIS A 164 -4.10 13.48 -19.47
C HIS A 164 -2.66 14.00 -19.64
N LEU A 165 -1.65 13.17 -19.36
CA LEU A 165 -0.23 13.53 -19.52
C LEU A 165 0.18 13.77 -20.98
N SER A 166 -0.62 13.32 -21.96
CA SER A 166 -0.38 13.56 -23.39
C SER A 166 -1.05 14.85 -23.89
N THR A 167 -1.88 15.50 -23.07
CA THR A 167 -2.54 16.77 -23.42
C THR A 167 -1.71 17.98 -23.03
N ARG A 168 -1.98 19.10 -23.70
CA ARG A 168 -1.45 20.42 -23.33
C ARG A 168 -2.58 21.30 -22.81
N ASN A 169 -2.31 21.99 -21.72
CA ASN A 169 -3.15 23.06 -21.21
C ASN A 169 -2.38 24.38 -21.31
N GLU A 170 -2.97 25.40 -21.94
CA GLU A 170 -2.33 26.72 -22.14
C GLU A 170 -0.91 26.65 -22.75
N GLY A 171 -0.68 25.68 -23.65
CA GLY A 171 0.61 25.46 -24.30
C GLY A 171 1.64 24.71 -23.45
N LYS A 172 1.36 24.42 -22.18
CA LYS A 172 2.20 23.60 -21.28
C LYS A 172 1.71 22.16 -21.27
N MET A 173 2.64 21.21 -21.17
CA MET A 173 2.27 19.81 -20.97
C MET A 173 1.60 19.64 -19.62
N CYS A 174 0.51 18.88 -19.58
CA CYS A 174 -0.15 18.52 -18.33
C CYS A 174 0.78 17.68 -17.43
N GLU A 175 0.51 17.72 -16.14
CA GLU A 175 1.28 17.03 -15.11
C GLU A 175 0.35 16.43 -14.07
N ILE A 176 0.78 15.32 -13.47
CA ILE A 176 0.09 14.68 -12.35
C ILE A 176 0.94 14.87 -11.11
N LYS A 177 0.35 15.41 -10.05
CA LYS A 177 0.96 15.45 -8.72
C LYS A 177 0.79 14.08 -8.07
N VAL A 178 1.89 13.49 -7.63
CA VAL A 178 1.91 12.15 -7.07
C VAL A 178 2.61 12.16 -5.71
N MET A 179 2.10 11.36 -4.79
CA MET A 179 2.78 11.09 -3.53
C MET A 179 4.04 10.25 -3.82
N LEU A 180 5.15 10.57 -3.16
CA LEU A 180 6.39 9.81 -3.20
C LEU A 180 6.80 9.39 -1.78
N ILE A 181 7.00 8.08 -1.60
CA ILE A 181 7.77 7.54 -0.49
C ILE A 181 9.25 7.54 -0.90
N GLU A 182 10.06 8.33 -0.22
CA GLU A 182 11.47 8.49 -0.56
C GLU A 182 12.38 7.43 0.09
N PRO A 183 13.65 7.30 -0.36
CA PRO A 183 14.62 6.40 0.26
C PRO A 183 14.79 6.59 1.77
N SER A 184 14.72 7.84 2.24
CA SER A 184 14.76 8.23 3.66
C SER A 184 13.47 7.92 4.43
N ARG A 185 12.50 7.25 3.80
CA ARG A 185 11.16 6.94 4.34
C ARG A 185 10.28 8.17 4.56
N ARG A 186 10.70 9.34 4.07
CA ARG A 186 9.90 10.57 4.07
C ARG A 186 8.84 10.51 2.98
N ILE A 187 7.65 11.01 3.29
CA ILE A 187 6.58 11.22 2.32
C ILE A 187 6.69 12.64 1.76
N SER A 188 6.60 12.77 0.44
CA SER A 188 6.60 14.06 -0.26
C SER A 188 5.67 14.06 -1.46
N GLU A 189 5.51 15.21 -2.09
CA GLU A 189 4.84 15.38 -3.38
C GLU A 189 5.91 15.55 -4.46
N ILE A 190 5.66 14.96 -5.64
CA ILE A 190 6.47 15.15 -6.83
C ILE A 190 5.57 15.25 -8.07
N ASN A 191 6.03 15.91 -9.13
CA ASN A 191 5.24 16.03 -10.35
C ASN A 191 5.74 15.04 -11.41
N LEU A 192 4.82 14.25 -11.94
CA LEU A 192 5.03 13.38 -13.08
C LEU A 192 4.65 14.12 -14.37
N ARG A 193 5.53 14.08 -15.37
CA ARG A 193 5.26 14.56 -16.73
C ARG A 193 5.61 13.51 -17.78
N LYS A 194 4.98 13.62 -18.95
CA LYS A 194 5.29 12.82 -20.14
C LYS A 194 5.92 13.70 -21.20
N TRP A 195 7.11 13.33 -21.66
CA TRP A 195 7.90 14.07 -22.63
C TRP A 195 8.03 13.29 -23.93
N PHE A 196 7.83 14.00 -25.04
CA PHE A 196 8.05 13.50 -26.39
C PHE A 196 9.33 14.14 -26.94
N MET A 197 10.31 13.32 -27.27
CA MET A 197 11.59 13.74 -27.84
C MET A 197 11.66 13.30 -29.29
N ASN A 198 11.64 14.26 -30.20
CA ASN A 198 11.89 14.02 -31.62
C ASN A 198 13.38 13.72 -31.81
N LYS A 199 13.68 12.63 -32.50
CA LYS A 199 15.04 12.29 -32.92
C LYS A 199 15.26 12.72 -34.36
N ASP A 200 16.52 12.96 -34.71
CA ASP A 200 16.93 13.41 -36.06
C ASP A 200 16.52 12.43 -37.16
N ASN A 201 16.34 11.14 -36.82
CA ASN A 201 15.84 10.11 -37.73
C ASN A 201 14.31 10.10 -37.91
N GLY A 202 13.61 11.14 -37.46
CA GLY A 202 12.15 11.26 -37.52
C GLY A 202 11.39 10.41 -36.51
N LYS A 203 12.07 9.60 -35.68
CA LYS A 203 11.41 8.79 -34.65
C LYS A 203 11.14 9.65 -33.41
N VAL A 204 9.96 9.48 -32.83
CA VAL A 204 9.64 10.06 -31.52
C VAL A 204 9.98 9.04 -30.44
N SER A 205 10.75 9.47 -29.44
CA SER A 205 10.94 8.71 -28.20
C SER A 205 10.16 9.34 -27.07
N LEU A 206 9.65 8.49 -26.19
CA LEU A 206 8.82 8.89 -25.08
C LEU A 206 9.55 8.58 -23.77
N SER A 207 9.51 9.54 -22.86
CA SER A 207 10.03 9.41 -21.51
C SER A 207 9.03 10.01 -20.54
N TYR A 208 8.80 9.33 -19.42
CA TYR A 208 8.21 9.96 -18.26
C TYR A 208 9.32 10.61 -17.45
N VAL A 209 9.01 11.67 -16.71
CA VAL A 209 9.98 12.35 -15.85
C VAL A 209 9.32 12.75 -14.53
N LEU A 210 10.04 12.57 -13.42
CA LEU A 210 9.72 13.21 -12.15
C LEU A 210 10.52 14.52 -12.07
N VAL A 211 9.84 15.65 -11.89
CA VAL A 211 10.45 16.98 -12.05
C VAL A 211 10.36 17.85 -10.80
N THR A 212 9.22 18.51 -10.56
CA THR A 212 9.03 19.43 -9.44
C THR A 212 9.37 18.74 -8.13
N TYR A 213 10.25 19.33 -7.33
CA TYR A 213 10.79 18.80 -6.07
C TYR A 213 11.82 17.67 -6.16
N TRP A 214 12.21 17.26 -7.37
CA TRP A 214 13.19 16.18 -7.55
C TRP A 214 14.58 16.53 -6.97
N ASN A 215 15.06 17.76 -7.14
CA ASN A 215 16.36 18.19 -6.59
C ASN A 215 16.39 18.09 -5.05
N GLU A 216 15.26 18.38 -4.42
CA GLU A 216 15.07 18.26 -2.98
C GLU A 216 15.07 16.80 -2.55
N VAL A 217 14.48 15.90 -3.35
CA VAL A 217 14.59 14.44 -3.14
C VAL A 217 16.04 13.99 -3.25
N VAL A 218 16.77 14.41 -4.30
CA VAL A 218 18.19 14.10 -4.49
C VAL A 218 19.00 14.51 -3.26
N THR A 219 18.84 15.76 -2.82
CA THR A 219 19.57 16.34 -1.68
C THR A 219 19.25 15.62 -0.38
N ARG A 220 17.97 15.40 -0.06
CA ARG A 220 17.55 14.79 1.22
C ARG A 220 17.92 13.31 1.35
N ASN A 221 18.11 12.62 0.23
CA ASN A 221 18.40 11.19 0.20
C ASN A 221 19.85 10.86 -0.19
N ASN A 222 20.71 11.88 -0.33
CA ASN A 222 22.10 11.74 -0.77
C ASN A 222 22.18 10.84 -2.02
N LEU A 223 21.41 11.20 -3.05
CA LEU A 223 21.44 10.51 -4.34
C LEU A 223 22.55 11.12 -5.19
N GLU A 224 23.38 10.26 -5.75
CA GLU A 224 24.52 10.66 -6.57
C GLU A 224 24.49 9.95 -7.92
N CYS A 225 25.32 10.42 -8.86
CA CYS A 225 25.59 9.65 -10.07
C CYS A 225 26.07 8.26 -9.66
N ASP A 226 25.70 7.26 -10.45
CA ASP A 226 26.05 5.87 -10.22
C ASP A 226 25.34 5.20 -9.03
N THR A 227 24.49 5.93 -8.29
CA THR A 227 23.60 5.32 -7.29
C THR A 227 22.55 4.45 -7.98
N LYS A 228 22.43 3.19 -7.56
CA LYS A 228 21.40 2.28 -8.06
C LYS A 228 20.08 2.47 -7.33
N VAL A 229 18.98 2.63 -8.07
CA VAL A 229 17.64 2.85 -7.52
C VAL A 229 16.58 2.02 -8.21
N GLN A 230 15.49 1.77 -7.50
CA GLN A 230 14.24 1.25 -8.04
C GLN A 230 13.11 2.24 -7.80
N LEU A 231 12.31 2.49 -8.83
CA LEU A 231 11.06 3.21 -8.70
C LEU A 231 9.89 2.23 -8.80
N TRP A 232 9.02 2.27 -7.81
CA TRP A 232 7.83 1.43 -7.69
C TRP A 232 6.58 2.29 -7.76
N ALA A 233 5.58 1.87 -8.53
CA ALA A 233 4.26 2.47 -8.55
C ALA A 233 3.29 1.67 -7.68
N PHE A 234 2.35 2.35 -7.05
CA PHE A 234 1.22 1.73 -6.35
C PHE A 234 0.02 2.69 -6.35
N ARG A 235 -1.14 2.16 -5.97
CA ARG A 235 -2.40 2.90 -5.90
C ARG A 235 -2.79 3.16 -4.45
N LYS A 236 -3.27 4.37 -4.19
CA LYS A 236 -4.02 4.75 -2.98
C LYS A 236 -5.44 5.09 -3.43
N GLY A 237 -6.35 4.13 -3.33
CA GLY A 237 -7.63 4.23 -4.02
C GLY A 237 -7.41 4.32 -5.54
N VAL A 238 -7.82 5.43 -6.15
CA VAL A 238 -7.60 5.71 -7.58
C VAL A 238 -6.30 6.47 -7.86
N ASP A 239 -5.66 7.03 -6.84
CA ASP A 239 -4.52 7.93 -7.00
C ASP A 239 -3.21 7.16 -7.25
N LEU A 240 -2.44 7.59 -8.26
CA LEU A 240 -1.07 7.12 -8.49
C LEU A 240 -0.12 7.62 -7.41
N CYS A 241 0.63 6.69 -6.84
CA CYS A 241 1.70 6.97 -5.88
C CYS A 241 2.99 6.24 -6.29
N PHE A 242 4.13 6.73 -5.81
CA PHE A 242 5.43 6.13 -6.03
C PHE A 242 6.17 5.82 -4.73
N ALA A 243 7.04 4.82 -4.78
CA ALA A 243 8.08 4.57 -3.80
C ALA A 243 9.44 4.47 -4.51
N LEU A 244 10.40 5.28 -4.08
CA LEU A 244 11.77 5.26 -4.58
C LEU A 244 12.66 4.57 -3.55
N VAL A 245 13.30 3.49 -3.97
CA VAL A 245 14.19 2.68 -3.15
C VAL A 245 15.62 2.89 -3.64
N LYS A 246 16.52 3.28 -2.73
CA LYS A 246 17.96 3.27 -2.96
C LYS A 246 18.48 1.86 -2.69
N LEU A 247 19.08 1.22 -3.69
CA LEU A 247 19.72 -0.09 -3.51
C LEU A 247 21.12 0.17 -2.93
N GLN A 248 21.45 -0.56 -1.86
CA GLN A 248 22.83 -0.60 -1.36
C GLN A 248 23.62 -1.58 -2.23
N ASP A 249 24.84 -1.19 -2.58
CA ASP A 249 25.81 -2.09 -3.21
C ASP A 249 26.41 -3.07 -2.20
#